data_AF-A0A2U3LS50-F1
#
_entry.id   AF-A0A2U3LS50-F1
#
_cell.length_a   1.000
_cell.length_b   1.000
_cell.length_c   1.000
_cell.angle_alpha   90.00
_cell.angle_beta   90.00
_cell.angle_gamma   90.00
#
_symmetry.space_group_name_H-M   'P 1'
#
loop_
_entity.id
_entity.type
_entity.pdbx_description
1 polymer ?
#
loop_
_entity_poly.entity_id
_entity_poly.type
_entity_poly.pdbx_seq_one_letter_code
_entity_poly.pdbx_strand_id
1 'polypeptide(L)' 'MKVKDIVKKYRIISNASVIIQAVKTGDMIELTEQQLKDAGPDYVMQMKINSIEIIDNVLTIFAE' A
#
# COMPACT_ATOMS: atom_id res chain seq x y z
N MET A 1 -12.34 -0.90 -3.04
CA MET A 1 -11.12 -1.67 -3.31
C MET A 1 -10.26 -1.62 -2.06
N LYS A 2 -9.68 -2.73 -1.63
CA LYS A 2 -8.83 -2.76 -0.43
C LYS A 2 -7.36 -2.67 -0.82
N VAL A 3 -6.53 -2.17 0.10
CA VAL A 3 -5.07 -2.10 -0.06
C VAL A 3 -4.50 -3.44 -0.56
N LYS A 4 -4.93 -4.57 0.02
CA LYS A 4 -4.49 -5.91 -0.39
C LYS A 4 -4.68 -6.22 -1.87
N ASP A 5 -5.72 -5.68 -2.49
CA ASP A 5 -6.06 -5.96 -3.88
C ASP A 5 -5.08 -5.24 -4.82
N ILE A 6 -4.72 -4.00 -4.48
CA ILE A 6 -3.72 -3.19 -5.20
C ILE A 6 -2.31 -3.71 -4.97
N VAL A 7 -1.94 -4.01 -3.72
CA VAL A 7 -0.63 -4.58 -3.41
C VAL A 7 -0.40 -5.87 -4.19
N LYS A 8 -1.39 -6.78 -4.22
CA LYS A 8 -1.28 -8.01 -5.01
C LYS A 8 -1.12 -7.74 -6.50
N LYS A 9 -1.86 -6.77 -7.04
CA LYS A 9 -1.81 -6.42 -8.45
C LYS A 9 -0.47 -5.77 -8.82
N TYR A 10 -0.01 -4.78 -8.05
CA TYR A 10 1.24 -4.06 -8.32
C TYR A 10 2.49 -4.89 -8.07
N ARG A 11 2.47 -5.80 -7.10
CA ARG A 11 3.57 -6.75 -6.86
C ARG A 11 3.85 -7.66 -8.06
N ILE A 12 2.85 -7.94 -8.89
CA ILE A 12 3.02 -8.76 -10.11
C ILE A 12 3.68 -7.93 -11.23
N ILE A 13 3.58 -6.60 -11.17
CA ILE A 13 3.84 -5.72 -12.31
C ILE A 13 5.09 -4.84 -12.09
N SER A 14 5.48 -4.55 -10.85
CA SER A 14 6.58 -3.62 -10.56
C SER A 14 7.36 -3.95 -9.28
N ASN A 15 8.68 -3.68 -9.28
CA ASN A 15 9.55 -3.64 -8.10
C ASN A 15 9.48 -2.28 -7.38
N ALA A 16 8.31 -1.63 -7.39
CA ALA A 16 8.11 -0.33 -6.77
C ALA A 16 8.06 -0.45 -5.24
N SER A 17 8.64 0.54 -4.54
CA SER A 17 8.43 0.69 -3.10
C SER A 17 6.97 1.07 -2.83
N VAL A 18 6.34 0.47 -1.82
CA VAL A 18 4.93 0.71 -1.52
C VAL A 18 4.80 1.47 -0.20
N ILE A 19 4.24 2.66 -0.26
CA ILE A 19 3.93 3.49 0.91
C ILE A 19 2.41 3.54 1.05
N ILE A 20 1.91 3.42 2.28
CA ILE A 20 0.50 3.54 2.59
C ILE A 20 0.31 4.69 3.55
N GLN A 21 -0.48 5.67 3.15
CA GLN A 21 -0.83 6.81 3.99
C GLN A 21 -2.26 6.65 4.50
N ALA A 22 -2.39 6.57 5.82
CA ALA A 22 -3.68 6.56 6.49
C ALA A 22 -4.28 7.97 6.48
N VAL A 23 -5.38 8.17 5.73
CA VAL A 23 -5.95 9.51 5.51
C VAL A 23 -6.50 10.12 6.81
N LYS A 24 -6.98 9.28 7.73
CA LYS A 24 -7.57 9.73 9.02
C LYS A 24 -6.54 10.20 10.04
N THR A 25 -5.39 9.55 10.10
CA THR A 25 -4.37 9.83 11.12
C THR A 25 -3.18 10.61 10.55
N GLY A 26 -3.02 10.61 9.22
CA GLY A 26 -1.84 11.15 8.55
C GLY A 26 -0.62 10.22 8.62
N ASP A 27 -0.75 9.05 9.24
CA ASP A 27 0.36 8.12 9.41
C ASP A 27 0.81 7.58 8.05
N MET A 28 2.12 7.61 7.82
CA MET A 28 2.75 6.95 6.69
C MET A 28 3.35 5.63 7.15
N ILE A 29 2.91 4.56 6.50
CA ILE A 29 3.35 3.20 6.73
C ILE A 29 4.05 2.74 5.47
N GLU A 30 5.37 2.71 5.52
CA GLU A 30 6.17 2.09 4.46
C GLU A 30 6.09 0.57 4.61
N LEU A 31 5.68 -0.12 3.54
CA LEU A 31 5.67 -1.57 3.51
C LEU A 31 6.97 -2.08 2.88
N THR A 32 7.76 -2.76 3.69
CA THR A 32 8.92 -3.53 3.20
C THR A 32 8.49 -4.68 2.30
N GLU A 33 9.37 -5.16 1.41
CA GLU A 33 9.10 -6.35 0.59
C GLU A 33 8.68 -7.58 1.41
N GLN A 34 9.24 -7.73 2.61
CA GLN A 34 8.93 -8.85 3.49
C GLN A 34 7.51 -8.71 4.07
N GLN A 35 7.11 -7.51 4.47
CA GLN A 35 5.72 -7.24 4.84
C GLN A 35 4.78 -7.41 3.64
N LEU A 36 5.16 -7.01 2.42
CA LEU A 36 4.35 -7.28 1.23
C LEU A 36 4.24 -8.80 0.91
N LYS A 37 5.24 -9.60 1.31
CA LYS A 37 5.23 -11.07 1.23
C LYS A 37 4.29 -11.69 2.25
N ASP A 38 4.36 -11.23 3.49
CA ASP A 38 3.58 -11.74 4.63
C ASP A 38 2.17 -11.14 4.71
N ALA A 39 1.72 -10.46 3.64
CA ALA A 39 0.44 -9.77 3.56
C ALA A 39 0.27 -8.63 4.60
N GLY A 40 1.36 -7.98 4.98
CA GLY A 40 1.43 -6.75 5.77
C GLY A 40 0.74 -6.85 7.14
N PRO A 41 0.64 -5.74 7.87
CA PRO A 41 -0.25 -5.68 9.02
C PRO A 41 -1.69 -5.89 8.53
N ASP A 42 -2.40 -6.86 9.11
CA ASP A 42 -3.78 -7.21 8.75
C ASP A 42 -4.71 -6.00 8.68
N TYR A 43 -4.49 -5.03 9.57
CA TYR A 43 -5.20 -3.75 9.59
C TYR A 43 -5.02 -2.97 8.29
N VAL A 44 -3.79 -2.78 7.83
CA VAL A 44 -3.45 -1.97 6.65
C VAL A 44 -4.00 -2.60 5.38
N MET A 45 -3.90 -3.92 5.24
CA MET A 45 -4.46 -4.65 4.10
C MET A 45 -5.98 -4.57 3.98
N GLN A 46 -6.67 -4.35 5.10
CA GLN A 46 -8.11 -4.22 5.15
C GLN A 46 -8.61 -2.80 4.89
N MET A 47 -7.73 -1.80 4.94
CA MET A 47 -8.07 -0.40 4.67
C MET A 47 -8.64 -0.24 3.27
N LYS A 48 -9.62 0.66 3.16
CA LYS A 48 -10.26 1.03 1.92
C LYS A 48 -9.40 2.07 1.23
N ILE A 49 -9.09 1.85 -0.04
CA ILE A 49 -8.31 2.79 -0.84
C ILE A 49 -9.19 3.98 -1.22
N ASN A 50 -8.66 5.17 -1.01
CA ASN A 50 -9.23 6.43 -1.43
C ASN A 50 -8.58 6.90 -2.74
N SER A 51 -7.25 6.92 -2.81
CA SER A 51 -6.50 7.27 -4.02
C SER A 51 -5.16 6.52 -4.08
N ILE A 52 -4.54 6.55 -5.27
CA ILE A 52 -3.25 5.93 -5.54
C ILE A 52 -2.44 6.91 -6.37
N GLU A 53 -1.18 7.13 -5.98
CA GLU A 53 -0.22 7.92 -6.72
C GLU A 53 1.05 7.10 -6.97
N ILE A 54 1.68 7.33 -8.13
CA ILE A 54 2.93 6.70 -8.49
C ILE A 54 3.88 7.78 -8.97
N ILE A 55 4.97 7.96 -8.22
CA ILE A 55 5.99 8.96 -8.52
C ILE A 55 7.34 8.29 -8.30
N ASP A 56 8.27 8.42 -9.26
CA ASP A 56 9.64 7.91 -9.16
C ASP A 56 9.76 6.45 -8.67
N ASN A 57 8.91 5.57 -9.20
CA ASN A 57 8.84 4.14 -8.83
C ASN A 57 8.45 3.87 -7.37
N VAL A 58 7.77 4.82 -6.74
CA VAL A 58 7.12 4.68 -5.43
C VAL A 58 5.60 4.71 -5.62
N LEU A 59 4.93 3.66 -5.17
CA LEU A 59 3.48 3.52 -5.14
C LEU A 59 2.96 4.01 -3.78
N THR A 60 2.32 5.17 -3.75
CA THR A 60 1.68 5.71 -2.56
C THR A 60 0.18 5.41 -2.59
N ILE A 61 -0.32 4.71 -1.58
CA ILE A 61 -1.72 4.35 -1.45
C ILE A 61 -2.31 5.13 -0.30
N PHE A 62 -3.30 5.96 -0.58
CA PHE A 62 -4.06 6.69 0.44
C PHE A 62 -5.26 5.84 0.85
N ALA A 63 -5.36 5.47 2.12
CA ALA A 63 -6.37 4.52 2.59
C ALA A 63 -6.98 4.90 3.96
N GLU A 64 -8.19 4.40 4.27
CA GLU A 64 -8.89 4.60 5.55
C GLU A 64 -9.72 3.40 6.04
#